data_AF-A0A7C2XUS4-F1
#
_entry.id   AF-A0A7C2XUS4-F1
#
_cell.length_a   1.000
_cell.length_b   1.000
_cell.length_c   1.000
_cell.angle_alpha   90.00
_cell.angle_beta   90.00
_cell.angle_gamma   90.00
#
_symmetry.space_group_name_H-M   'P 1'
#
loop_
_entity.id
_entity.type
_entity.pdbx_description
1 polymer ?
#
loop_
_entity_poly.entity_id
_entity_poly.type
_entity_poly.pdbx_seq_one_letter_code
_entity_poly.pdbx_strand_id
1 'polypeptide(L)' 'MNSEDPTIRLMLGYLCIAKEAEASLIRKVEILDRFDLSDKEIATICNCTIQSVRDARLKLKKKSHGKSKKN' A
#
# COMPACT_ATOMS: atom_id res chain seq x y z
N MET A 1 21.45 9.98 -14.00
CA MET A 1 20.24 9.15 -13.99
C MET A 1 20.27 8.36 -12.70
N ASN A 2 19.59 8.83 -11.64
CA ASN A 2 19.49 8.06 -10.40
C ASN A 2 18.40 7.01 -10.61
N SER A 3 18.80 5.85 -11.13
CA SER A 3 18.01 4.64 -11.08
C SER A 3 17.91 4.27 -9.60
N GLU A 4 16.91 4.81 -8.91
CA GLU A 4 16.73 4.53 -7.49
C GLU A 4 16.61 3.02 -7.35
N ASP A 5 17.56 2.45 -6.62
CA ASP A 5 17.70 1.01 -6.48
C ASP A 5 16.35 0.44 -6.00
N PRO A 6 15.73 -0.50 -6.74
CA PRO A 6 14.47 -1.10 -6.36
C PRO A 6 14.53 -1.69 -4.94
N THR A 7 15.71 -2.14 -4.51
CA THR A 7 15.97 -2.61 -3.15
C THR A 7 15.79 -1.50 -2.11
N ILE A 8 16.24 -0.27 -2.40
CA ILE A 8 16.10 0.89 -1.49
C ILE A 8 14.62 1.25 -1.32
N ARG A 9 13.84 1.30 -2.41
CA ARG A 9 12.39 1.59 -2.34
C ARG A 9 11.64 0.54 -1.53
N LEU A 10 11.97 -0.73 -1.73
CA LEU A 10 11.37 -1.86 -1.01
C LEU A 10 11.70 -1.82 0.49
N MET A 11 12.95 -1.49 0.83
CA MET A 11 13.40 -1.34 2.22
C MET A 11 12.73 -0.15 2.93
N LEU A 12 12.62 1.01 2.25
CA LEU A 12 11.91 2.17 2.78
C LEU A 12 10.42 1.89 2.99
N GLY A 13 9.77 1.23 2.03
CA GLY A 13 8.37 0.80 2.16
C GLY A 13 8.16 -0.09 3.38
N TYR A 14 9.04 -1.09 3.58
CA TYR A 14 9.00 -1.95 4.76
C TYR A 14 9.14 -1.16 6.07
N LEU A 15 10.12 -0.26 6.16
CA LEU A 15 10.34 0.58 7.36
C LEU A 15 9.13 1.46 7.69
N CYS A 16 8.45 1.99 6.68
CA CYS A 16 7.26 2.82 6.86
C CYS A 16 6.07 2.06 7.46
N ILE A 17 5.95 0.75 7.23
CA ILE A 17 4.87 -0.06 7.80
C ILE A 17 5.29 -0.87 9.04
N ALA A 18 6.59 -1.02 9.29
CA ALA A 18 7.11 -1.78 10.42
C ALA A 18 6.71 -1.19 11.78
N LYS A 19 6.58 0.14 11.86
CA LYS A 19 6.06 0.84 13.06
C LYS A 19 4.53 0.83 13.15
N GLU A 20 3.85 0.39 12.10
CA GLU A 20 2.39 0.35 11.95
C GLU A 20 1.90 -1.10 12.09
N ALA A 21 2.41 -1.83 13.08
CA ALA A 21 2.14 -3.27 13.25
C ALA A 21 0.63 -3.57 13.30
N GLU A 22 -0.12 -2.75 14.07
CA GLU A 22 -1.58 -2.85 14.24
C GLU A 22 -2.39 -2.21 13.10
N ALA A 23 -1.74 -1.54 12.15
CA ALA A 23 -2.45 -0.90 11.07
C ALA A 23 -3.09 -1.94 10.14
N SER A 24 -4.33 -1.67 9.75
CA SER A 24 -5.05 -2.47 8.76
C SER A 24 -4.29 -2.56 7.43
N LEU A 25 -4.45 -3.68 6.70
CA LEU A 25 -3.87 -3.86 5.37
C LEU A 25 -4.18 -2.69 4.43
N ILE A 26 -5.39 -2.12 4.52
CA ILE A 26 -5.82 -0.96 3.74
C ILE A 26 -4.89 0.24 3.97
N ARG A 27 -4.54 0.52 5.22
CA ARG A 27 -3.65 1.62 5.58
C ARG A 27 -2.21 1.35 5.14
N LYS A 28 -1.74 0.11 5.31
CA LYS A 28 -0.41 -0.32 4.85
C LYS A 28 -0.27 -0.16 3.33
N VAL A 29 -1.26 -0.59 2.56
CA VAL A 29 -1.32 -0.43 1.10
C VAL A 29 -1.34 1.05 0.69
N GLU A 30 -2.13 1.89 1.34
CA GLU A 30 -2.16 3.34 1.07
C GLU A 30 -0.80 4.01 1.27
N ILE A 31 -0.04 3.59 2.29
CA ILE A 31 1.32 4.09 2.55
C ILE A 31 2.27 3.63 1.45
N LEU A 32 2.22 2.34 1.10
CA LEU A 32 3.12 1.70 0.13
C LEU A 32 2.86 2.14 -1.32
N ASP A 33 1.64 2.53 -1.65
CA ASP A 33 1.27 3.09 -2.97
C ASP A 33 2.07 4.36 -3.30
N ARG A 34 2.61 5.08 -2.31
CA ARG A 34 3.45 6.27 -2.52
C ARG A 34 4.86 5.97 -3.02
N PHE A 35 5.28 4.70 -2.97
CA PHE A 35 6.62 4.25 -3.38
C PHE A 35 6.64 3.62 -4.78
N ASP A 36 5.52 3.73 -5.51
CA ASP A 36 5.33 3.15 -6.86
C ASP A 36 5.63 1.64 -6.92
N LEU A 37 5.32 0.93 -5.83
CA LEU A 37 5.52 -0.51 -5.72
C LEU A 37 4.41 -1.28 -6.45
N SER A 38 4.79 -2.37 -7.10
CA SER A 38 3.85 -3.30 -7.71
C SER A 38 3.04 -4.06 -6.67
N ASP A 39 1.88 -4.59 -7.08
CA ASP A 39 1.04 -5.43 -6.20
C ASP A 39 1.82 -6.61 -5.60
N LYS A 40 2.76 -7.16 -6.38
CA LYS A 40 3.62 -8.29 -5.95
C LYS A 40 4.56 -7.86 -4.83
N GLU A 41 5.23 -6.71 -4.96
CA GLU A 41 6.15 -6.21 -3.95
C GLU A 41 5.41 -5.85 -2.66
N ILE A 42 4.25 -5.20 -2.77
CA ILE A 42 3.40 -4.88 -1.62
C ILE A 42 2.92 -6.15 -0.93
N ALA A 43 2.52 -7.18 -1.69
CA ALA A 43 2.12 -8.47 -1.15
C ALA A 43 3.26 -9.15 -0.38
N THR A 44 4.50 -9.07 -0.89
CA THR A 44 5.70 -9.55 -0.20
C THR A 44 5.95 -8.79 1.10
N ILE A 45 5.91 -7.46 1.08
CA ILE A 45 6.13 -6.61 2.26
C ILE A 45 5.06 -6.86 3.33
N CYS A 46 3.79 -6.99 2.93
CA CYS A 46 2.67 -7.19 3.84
C CYS A 46 2.42 -8.66 4.22
N ASN A 47 3.22 -9.59 3.69
CA ASN A 47 3.05 -11.04 3.83
C ASN A 47 1.60 -11.49 3.56
N CYS A 48 1.03 -11.11 2.41
CA CYS A 48 -0.34 -11.43 2.03
C CYS A 48 -0.45 -11.81 0.56
N THR A 49 -1.65 -12.15 0.09
CA THR A 49 -1.86 -12.47 -1.33
C THR A 49 -1.95 -11.19 -2.17
N ILE A 50 -1.54 -11.28 -3.44
CA ILE A 50 -1.72 -10.21 -4.44
C ILE A 50 -3.19 -9.78 -4.50
N GLN A 51 -4.13 -10.73 -4.41
CA GLN A 51 -5.57 -10.43 -4.44
C GLN A 51 -5.99 -9.54 -3.25
N SER A 52 -5.46 -9.79 -2.05
CA SER A 52 -5.74 -8.98 -0.86
C SER A 52 -5.28 -7.52 -1.03
N VAL A 53 -4.16 -7.28 -1.72
CA VAL A 53 -3.69 -5.93 -2.06
C VAL A 53 -4.65 -5.24 -3.03
N ARG A 54 -5.10 -5.94 -4.07
CA ARG A 54 -6.07 -5.40 -5.04
C ARG A 54 -7.40 -5.04 -4.37
N ASP A 55 -7.90 -5.91 -3.50
CA ASP A 55 -9.12 -5.67 -2.73
C ASP A 55 -8.97 -4.46 -1.80
N ALA A 56 -7.81 -4.30 -1.16
CA ALA A 56 -7.50 -3.13 -0.34
C ALA A 56 -7.49 -1.84 -1.16
N ARG A 57 -6.86 -1.83 -2.35
CA ARG A 57 -6.88 -0.68 -3.28
C ARG A 57 -8.30 -0.35 -3.74
N LEU A 58 -9.13 -1.35 -4.03
CA LEU A 58 -10.54 -1.14 -4.37
C LEU A 58 -11.31 -0.49 -3.22
N LYS A 59 -11.08 -0.93 -1.97
CA LYS A 59 -11.68 -0.31 -0.79
C LYS A 59 -11.21 1.13 -0.57
N LEU A 60 -9.93 1.45 -0.83
CA LEU A 60 -9.41 2.83 -0.80
C LEU A 60 -10.11 3.73 -1.81
N LYS A 61 -10.24 3.26 -3.06
CA LYS A 61 -10.98 4.01 -4.11
C LYS A 61 -12.44 4.27 -3.73
N LYS A 62 -13.11 3.28 -3.13
CA LYS A 62 -14.48 3.45 -2.61
C LYS A 62 -14.57 4.48 -1.48
N LYS A 63 -13.60 4.53 -0.57
CA LYS A 63 -13.53 5.57 0.48
C LYS A 63 -13.34 6.98 -0.11
N SER A 64 -12.54 7.11 -1.17
CA SER A 64 -12.35 8.39 -1.87
C SER A 64 -13.64 8.90 -2.54
N HIS A 65 -14.44 8.00 -3.11
CA HIS A 65 -15.73 8.36 -3.75
C HIS A 65 -16.93 8.44 -2.78
N GLY A 66 -16.73 8.21 -1.47
CA GLY A 66 -17.79 8.27 -0.45
C GLY A 66 -18.15 9.67 0.05
N LYS A 67 -17.42 10.73 -0.35
CA LYS A 67 -17.80 12.13 -0.07
C LYS A 67 -18.72 12.71 -1.17
N SER A 68 -19.80 12.02 -1.49
CA SER A 68 -20.91 12.66 -2.19
C SER A 68 -22.25 12.14 -1.68
N LYS A 69 -22.90 13.04 -0.92
CA LYS A 69 -24.35 13.19 -0.76
C LYS A 69 -25.09 12.21 0.17
N LYS A 70 -25.49 12.74 1.33
CA LYS A 70 -26.90 13.11 1.55
C LYS A 70 -27.06 14.10 2.71
N ASN A 71 -27.58 15.29 2.36
CA ASN A 71 -28.43 16.12 3.23
C ASN A 71 -29.77 15.40 3.43
#